data_AF-A0AAW4NU96-F1
#
_entry.id   AF-A0AAW4NU96-F1
#
_cell.length_a   1.000
_cell.length_b   1.000
_cell.length_c   1.000
_cell.angle_alpha   90.00
_cell.angle_beta   90.00
_cell.angle_gamma   90.00
#
_symmetry.space_group_name_H-M   'P 1'
#
loop_
_entity.id
_entity.type
_entity.pdbx_description
1 polymer ?
#
loop_
_entity_poly.entity_id
_entity_poly.type
_entity_poly.pdbx_seq_one_letter_code
_entity_poly.pdbx_strand_id
1 'polypeptide(L)'
;MMNQSTLYVFLAISGFVLMFVALFYPRKKEKEEQAKSDLATLLEQLDWPGVRRFIFKELRGWIALALLATAFLIVCIVKNYRVIFAVSIVAVFYYRLYKYIRLLILVKHNMQKTADYRDVTAHSETMLNDFTTFIDCPYTILSAKTAGEEIMKTYVQCLERGRKEGFWPLLIYVRQENLEAMLTQMKAANGDIERVRTYRNEMMNYPLPDAKVLFDQWLNECINVNKDLGKDWLKELMGEPTEVELSTTFLIDDTFEGRLLLCEVPVKEPWQLLAWCPINIVSPAISATQNMAVAKYLYEHYKVIPAFIDYQLIDFLPQEPIPDDEIEPLALNLFSYCPDWIYQDFFNLANGKQMIKDAKVWTMLWSVEPIEPYGNST
;
A
#
# COMPACT_ATOMS: atom_id res chain seq x y z
N MET A 1 53.67 -56.73 -11.83
CA MET A 1 53.15 -56.92 -13.19
C MET A 1 51.74 -57.47 -13.09
N MET A 2 50.75 -56.80 -13.66
CA MET A 2 49.36 -57.28 -13.66
C MET A 2 49.26 -58.48 -14.60
N ASN A 3 48.69 -59.60 -14.14
CA ASN A 3 48.58 -60.83 -14.94
C ASN A 3 47.69 -60.58 -16.16
N GLN A 4 48.04 -61.15 -17.32
CA GLN A 4 47.36 -60.91 -18.61
C GLN A 4 45.85 -61.23 -18.53
N SER A 5 45.49 -62.28 -17.79
CA SER A 5 44.09 -62.64 -17.51
C SER A 5 43.33 -61.56 -16.76
N THR A 6 43.97 -60.88 -15.81
CA THR A 6 43.37 -59.78 -15.04
C THR A 6 43.16 -58.54 -15.90
N LEU A 7 44.04 -58.30 -16.87
CA LEU A 7 43.91 -57.20 -17.84
C LEU A 7 42.71 -57.43 -18.79
N TYR A 8 42.51 -58.65 -19.30
CA TYR A 8 41.38 -58.97 -20.18
C TYR A 8 40.04 -58.89 -19.46
N VAL A 9 39.96 -59.36 -18.21
CA VAL A 9 38.75 -59.22 -17.39
C VAL A 9 38.45 -57.74 -17.14
N PHE A 10 39.48 -56.93 -16.85
CA PHE A 10 39.31 -55.49 -16.65
C PHE A 10 38.81 -54.79 -17.92
N LEU A 11 39.39 -55.10 -19.09
CA LEU A 11 38.96 -54.56 -20.39
C LEU A 11 37.54 -54.99 -20.78
N ALA A 12 37.17 -56.24 -20.51
CA ALA A 12 35.81 -56.74 -20.76
C ALA A 12 34.78 -56.04 -19.87
N ILE A 13 35.08 -55.87 -18.58
CA ILE A 13 34.20 -55.16 -17.63
C ILE A 13 34.09 -53.69 -18.02
N SER A 14 35.20 -53.03 -18.34
CA SER A 14 35.18 -51.60 -18.73
C SER A 14 34.47 -51.38 -20.08
N GLY A 15 34.65 -52.26 -21.07
CA GLY A 15 33.90 -52.24 -22.32
C GLY A 15 32.39 -52.45 -22.11
N PHE A 16 32.00 -53.39 -21.24
CA PHE A 16 30.60 -53.61 -20.90
C PHE A 16 29.99 -52.41 -20.18
N VAL A 17 30.71 -51.79 -19.24
CA VAL A 17 30.28 -50.57 -18.56
C VAL A 17 30.10 -49.42 -19.55
N LEU A 18 31.03 -49.22 -20.48
CA LEU A 18 30.93 -48.17 -21.51
C LEU A 18 29.73 -48.40 -22.44
N MET A 19 29.49 -49.64 -22.89
CA MET A 19 28.32 -49.99 -23.70
C MET A 19 27.00 -49.78 -22.93
N PHE A 20 26.97 -50.18 -21.66
CA PHE A 20 25.80 -49.98 -20.80
C PHE A 20 25.53 -48.48 -20.58
N VAL A 21 26.58 -47.69 -20.32
CA VAL A 21 26.45 -46.23 -20.24
C VAL A 21 25.93 -45.66 -21.57
N ALA A 22 26.49 -46.04 -22.72
CA ALA A 22 26.06 -45.55 -24.02
C ALA A 22 24.59 -45.87 -24.35
N LEU A 23 24.09 -47.05 -23.95
CA LEU A 23 22.70 -47.47 -24.19
C LEU A 23 21.68 -46.80 -23.26
N PHE A 24 22.02 -46.63 -21.98
CA PHE A 24 21.08 -46.14 -20.97
C PHE A 24 21.20 -44.64 -20.68
N TYR A 25 22.34 -44.01 -21.03
CA TYR A 25 22.55 -42.58 -20.85
C TYR A 25 21.55 -41.70 -21.61
N PRO A 26 21.19 -41.96 -22.88
CA PRO A 26 20.22 -41.13 -23.62
C PRO A 26 18.83 -41.14 -22.96
N ARG A 27 18.33 -42.33 -22.63
CA ARG A 27 17.04 -42.51 -21.93
C ARG A 27 17.02 -41.89 -20.54
N LYS A 28 18.15 -41.92 -19.83
CA LYS A 28 18.29 -41.24 -18.54
C LYS A 28 18.27 -39.71 -18.71
N LYS A 29 18.95 -39.20 -19.74
CA LYS A 29 19.02 -37.77 -20.05
C LYS A 29 17.63 -37.21 -20.42
N GLU A 30 16.86 -37.90 -21.26
CA GLU A 30 15.47 -37.52 -21.59
C GLU A 30 14.59 -37.43 -20.33
N LYS A 31 14.68 -38.41 -19.43
CA LYS A 31 13.94 -38.39 -18.16
C LYS A 31 14.36 -37.23 -17.25
N GLU A 32 15.65 -36.89 -17.21
CA GLU A 32 16.16 -35.76 -16.44
C GLU A 32 15.70 -34.41 -17.01
N GLU A 33 15.62 -34.29 -18.35
CA GLU A 33 15.10 -33.10 -19.02
C GLU A 33 13.60 -32.92 -18.79
N GLN A 34 12.82 -34.00 -18.90
CA GLN A 34 11.40 -33.98 -18.59
C GLN A 34 11.14 -33.60 -17.12
N ALA A 35 11.88 -34.19 -16.19
CA ALA A 35 11.76 -33.89 -14.77
C ALA A 35 12.11 -32.42 -14.43
N LYS A 36 13.05 -31.81 -15.16
CA LYS A 36 13.36 -30.37 -15.04
C LYS A 36 12.24 -29.49 -15.59
N SER A 37 11.65 -29.86 -16.72
CA SER A 37 10.52 -29.15 -17.32
C SER A 37 9.30 -29.16 -16.40
N ASP A 38 8.97 -30.31 -15.82
CA ASP A 38 7.87 -30.45 -14.86
C ASP A 38 8.11 -29.57 -13.63
N LEU A 39 9.33 -29.56 -13.10
CA LEU A 39 9.69 -28.70 -11.97
C LEU A 39 9.61 -27.20 -12.31
N ALA A 40 10.03 -26.80 -13.50
CA ALA A 40 9.93 -25.41 -13.97
C ALA A 40 8.46 -24.96 -14.05
N THR A 41 7.60 -25.81 -14.60
CA THR A 41 6.15 -25.57 -14.70
C THR A 41 5.52 -25.38 -13.32
N LEU A 42 5.88 -26.23 -12.34
CA LEU A 42 5.39 -26.11 -10.96
C LEU A 42 5.86 -24.81 -10.28
N LEU A 43 7.07 -24.35 -10.59
CA LEU A 43 7.61 -23.10 -10.07
C LEU A 43 6.92 -21.88 -10.69
N GLU A 44 6.64 -21.88 -12.00
CA GLU A 44 5.89 -20.83 -12.69
C GLU A 44 4.47 -20.68 -12.14
N GLN A 45 3.82 -21.81 -11.82
CA GLN A 45 2.48 -21.81 -11.23
C GLN A 45 2.48 -21.53 -9.71
N LEU A 46 3.65 -21.36 -9.09
CA LEU A 46 3.81 -21.25 -7.63
C LEU A 46 3.13 -22.43 -6.88
N ASP A 47 3.09 -23.63 -7.46
CA ASP A 47 2.59 -24.87 -6.83
C ASP A 47 3.66 -25.49 -5.93
N TRP A 48 3.91 -24.83 -4.80
CA TRP A 48 4.87 -25.31 -3.81
C TRP A 48 4.57 -26.69 -3.21
N PRO A 49 3.30 -27.10 -2.98
CA PRO A 49 2.98 -28.49 -2.64
C PRO A 49 3.44 -29.49 -3.71
N GLY A 50 3.28 -29.16 -5.00
CA GLY A 50 3.83 -29.92 -6.12
C GLY A 50 5.36 -30.01 -6.07
N VAL A 51 6.05 -28.87 -5.96
CA VAL A 51 7.51 -28.78 -5.86
C VAL A 51 8.04 -29.61 -4.67
N ARG A 52 7.40 -29.50 -3.51
CA ARG A 52 7.75 -30.28 -2.32
C ARG A 52 7.64 -31.78 -2.60
N ARG A 53 6.52 -32.24 -3.19
CA ARG A 53 6.31 -33.67 -3.53
C ARG A 53 7.39 -34.17 -4.48
N PHE A 54 7.76 -33.37 -5.48
CA PHE A 54 8.82 -33.69 -6.43
C PHE A 54 10.18 -33.86 -5.74
N ILE A 55 10.58 -32.92 -4.88
CA ILE A 55 11.84 -32.96 -4.13
C ILE A 55 11.88 -34.16 -3.18
N PHE A 56 10.78 -34.47 -2.49
CA PHE A 56 10.69 -35.63 -1.60
C PHE A 56 10.82 -36.96 -2.35
N LYS A 57 10.30 -37.06 -3.57
CA LYS A 57 10.43 -38.26 -4.42
C LYS A 57 11.89 -38.56 -4.73
N GLU A 58 12.65 -37.54 -5.14
CA GLU A 58 14.09 -37.67 -5.40
C GLU A 58 14.89 -37.93 -4.13
N LEU A 59 14.58 -37.20 -3.04
CA LEU A 59 15.27 -37.34 -1.75
C LEU A 59 15.20 -38.77 -1.21
N ARG A 60 14.07 -39.47 -1.36
CA ARG A 60 13.93 -40.88 -0.92
C ARG A 60 14.97 -41.80 -1.57
N GLY A 61 15.25 -41.61 -2.87
CA GLY A 61 16.29 -42.38 -3.56
C GLY A 61 17.68 -42.11 -3.00
N TRP A 62 17.99 -40.84 -2.73
CA TRP A 62 19.28 -40.44 -2.15
C TRP A 62 19.45 -40.87 -0.69
N ILE A 63 18.39 -40.91 0.12
CA ILE A 63 18.42 -41.48 1.48
C ILE A 63 18.78 -42.97 1.43
N ALA A 64 18.15 -43.74 0.55
CA ALA A 64 18.44 -45.16 0.41
C ALA A 64 19.90 -45.41 -0.03
N LEU A 65 20.40 -44.63 -0.99
CA LEU A 65 21.79 -44.71 -1.43
C LEU A 65 22.79 -44.29 -0.35
N ALA A 66 22.47 -43.26 0.44
CA ALA A 66 23.30 -42.85 1.57
C ALA A 66 23.38 -43.96 2.63
N LEU A 67 22.27 -44.60 2.99
CA LEU A 67 22.26 -45.72 3.95
C LEU A 67 23.10 -46.90 3.48
N LEU A 68 23.01 -47.27 2.19
CA LEU A 68 23.83 -48.32 1.59
C LEU A 68 25.32 -47.95 1.60
N ALA A 69 25.66 -46.69 1.29
CA ALA A 69 27.03 -46.20 1.33
C ALA A 69 27.60 -46.22 2.76
N THR A 70 26.80 -45.86 3.77
CA THR A 70 27.21 -45.92 5.18
C THR A 70 27.45 -47.37 5.62
N ALA A 71 26.59 -48.31 5.23
CA ALA A 71 26.79 -49.74 5.50
C ALA A 71 28.07 -50.28 4.84
N PHE A 72 28.36 -49.87 3.60
CA PHE A 72 29.60 -50.22 2.90
C PHE A 72 30.84 -49.67 3.63
N LEU A 73 30.79 -48.42 4.10
CA LEU A 73 31.87 -47.82 4.89
C LEU A 73 32.16 -48.62 6.16
N ILE A 74 31.12 -49.06 6.89
CA ILE A 74 31.27 -49.89 8.10
C ILE A 74 32.02 -51.18 7.77
N VAL A 75 31.65 -51.87 6.69
CA VAL A 75 32.32 -53.11 6.26
C VAL A 75 33.80 -52.85 5.89
N CYS A 76 34.08 -51.75 5.18
CA CYS A 76 35.43 -51.35 4.83
C CYS A 76 36.31 -51.04 6.05
N ILE A 77 35.76 -50.40 7.08
CA ILE A 77 36.45 -50.12 8.35
C ILE A 77 36.77 -51.41 9.10
N VAL A 78 35.77 -52.29 9.28
CA VAL A 78 35.95 -53.57 10.00
C VAL A 78 37.00 -54.46 9.34
N LYS A 79 37.06 -54.46 8.00
CA LYS A 79 38.02 -55.26 7.22
C LYS A 79 39.35 -54.55 6.93
N ASN A 80 39.53 -53.32 7.41
CA ASN A 80 40.67 -52.44 7.11
C ASN A 80 41.02 -52.37 5.61
N TYR A 81 39.99 -52.30 4.75
CA TYR A 81 40.13 -52.40 3.30
C TYR A 81 39.57 -51.16 2.60
N ARG A 82 40.44 -50.41 1.90
CA ARG A 82 40.09 -49.24 1.06
C ARG A 82 39.18 -48.20 1.74
N VAL A 83 39.41 -47.93 3.03
CA VAL A 83 38.59 -47.02 3.85
C VAL A 83 38.49 -45.61 3.26
N ILE A 84 39.59 -45.04 2.77
CA ILE A 84 39.63 -43.69 2.18
C ILE A 84 38.63 -43.55 1.02
N PHE A 85 38.55 -44.57 0.15
CA PHE A 85 37.65 -44.58 -0.99
C PHE A 85 36.17 -44.63 -0.56
N ALA A 86 35.85 -45.43 0.47
CA ALA A 86 34.49 -45.52 1.01
C ALA A 86 34.04 -44.20 1.66
N VAL A 87 34.94 -43.49 2.35
CA VAL A 87 34.67 -42.17 2.95
C VAL A 87 34.31 -41.14 1.86
N SER A 88 35.04 -41.10 0.75
CA SER A 88 34.75 -40.19 -0.37
C SER A 88 33.36 -40.43 -0.96
N ILE A 89 32.94 -41.70 -1.09
CA ILE A 89 31.60 -42.05 -1.61
C ILE A 89 30.50 -41.57 -0.67
N VAL A 90 30.64 -41.82 0.63
CA VAL A 90 29.68 -41.38 1.65
C VAL A 90 29.56 -39.85 1.65
N ALA A 91 30.68 -39.14 1.58
CA ALA A 91 30.70 -37.68 1.52
C ALA A 91 29.86 -37.12 0.35
N VAL A 92 29.94 -37.73 -0.85
CA VAL A 92 29.15 -37.30 -2.01
C VAL A 92 27.64 -37.49 -1.79
N PHE A 93 27.23 -38.62 -1.22
CA PHE A 93 25.82 -38.89 -0.94
C PHE A 93 25.25 -38.00 0.17
N TYR A 94 26.00 -37.79 1.25
CA TYR A 94 25.59 -36.87 2.31
C TYR A 94 25.57 -35.41 1.84
N TYR A 95 26.50 -34.98 0.98
CA TYR A 95 26.46 -33.67 0.34
C TYR A 95 25.21 -33.48 -0.53
N ARG A 96 24.85 -34.50 -1.33
CA ARG A 96 23.59 -34.51 -2.11
C ARG A 96 22.37 -34.40 -1.19
N LEU A 97 22.34 -35.18 -0.10
CA LEU A 97 21.25 -35.16 0.88
C LEU A 97 21.09 -33.79 1.53
N TYR A 98 22.20 -33.17 1.93
CA TYR A 98 22.24 -31.80 2.45
C TYR A 98 21.64 -30.79 1.45
N LYS A 99 21.99 -30.89 0.16
CA LYS A 99 21.42 -30.03 -0.90
C LYS A 99 19.90 -30.14 -0.98
N TYR A 100 19.36 -31.37 -0.89
CA TYR A 100 17.92 -31.60 -0.90
C TYR A 100 17.22 -31.08 0.37
N ILE A 101 17.84 -31.24 1.55
CA ILE A 101 17.32 -30.67 2.80
C ILE A 101 17.27 -29.15 2.70
N ARG A 102 18.34 -28.51 2.20
CA ARG A 102 18.37 -27.05 1.96
C ARG A 102 17.27 -26.60 0.99
N LEU A 103 17.01 -27.36 -0.08
CA LEU A 103 15.91 -27.08 -1.00
C LEU A 103 14.54 -27.19 -0.32
N LEU A 104 14.33 -28.16 0.56
CA LEU A 104 13.08 -28.28 1.32
C LEU A 104 12.85 -27.10 2.28
N ILE A 105 13.91 -26.60 2.92
CA ILE A 105 13.85 -25.39 3.75
C ILE A 105 13.44 -24.19 2.90
N LEU A 106 14.06 -24.03 1.72
CA LEU A 106 13.73 -22.95 0.78
C LEU A 106 12.27 -23.03 0.32
N VAL A 107 11.79 -24.22 -0.02
CA VAL A 107 10.38 -24.43 -0.41
C VAL A 107 9.43 -24.07 0.73
N LYS A 108 9.74 -24.46 1.98
CA LYS A 108 8.92 -24.08 3.13
C LYS A 108 8.86 -22.55 3.30
N HIS A 109 9.99 -21.86 3.17
CA HIS A 109 10.03 -20.40 3.27
C HIS A 109 9.22 -19.74 2.15
N ASN A 110 9.38 -20.20 0.91
CA ASN A 110 8.65 -19.67 -0.23
C ASN A 110 7.14 -19.99 -0.19
N MET A 111 6.76 -21.15 0.37
CA MET A 111 5.35 -21.50 0.66
C MET A 111 4.71 -20.45 1.55
N GLN A 112 5.37 -20.14 2.67
CA GLN A 112 4.89 -19.14 3.61
C GLN A 112 4.78 -17.77 2.93
N LYS A 113 5.86 -17.34 2.25
CA LYS A 113 5.86 -16.06 1.52
C LYS A 113 4.77 -15.95 0.46
N THR A 114 4.46 -17.04 -0.23
CA THR A 114 3.39 -17.08 -1.25
C THR A 114 2.00 -17.10 -0.61
N ALA A 115 1.84 -17.75 0.54
CA ALA A 115 0.59 -17.71 1.30
C ALA A 115 0.32 -16.29 1.82
N ASP A 116 1.32 -15.67 2.45
CA ASP A 116 1.23 -14.29 2.94
C ASP A 116 0.92 -13.32 1.79
N TYR A 117 1.59 -13.47 0.64
CA TYR A 117 1.30 -12.67 -0.56
C TYR A 117 -0.13 -12.86 -1.07
N ARG A 118 -0.63 -14.10 -1.13
CA ARG A 118 -2.01 -14.38 -1.57
C ARG A 118 -3.04 -13.83 -0.60
N ASP A 119 -2.78 -13.90 0.70
CA ASP A 119 -3.67 -13.37 1.74
C ASP A 119 -3.77 -11.84 1.67
N VAL A 120 -2.63 -11.15 1.59
CA VAL A 120 -2.58 -9.70 1.37
C VAL A 120 -3.28 -9.30 0.08
N THR A 121 -3.07 -10.04 -1.01
CA THR A 121 -3.74 -9.77 -2.30
C THR A 121 -5.26 -9.96 -2.19
N ALA A 122 -5.71 -11.06 -1.57
CA ALA A 122 -7.14 -11.33 -1.39
C ALA A 122 -7.81 -10.29 -0.49
N HIS A 123 -7.15 -9.88 0.59
CA HIS A 123 -7.61 -8.80 1.45
C HIS A 123 -7.71 -7.47 0.69
N SER A 124 -6.70 -7.13 -0.11
CA SER A 124 -6.70 -5.92 -0.96
C SER A 124 -7.83 -5.94 -2.00
N GLU A 125 -8.11 -7.08 -2.65
CA GLU A 125 -9.23 -7.19 -3.59
C GLU A 125 -10.59 -7.11 -2.90
N THR A 126 -10.73 -7.71 -1.72
CA THR A 126 -11.96 -7.63 -0.92
C THR A 126 -12.23 -6.18 -0.51
N MET A 127 -11.20 -5.49 -0.01
CA MET A 127 -11.29 -4.07 0.34
C MET A 127 -11.66 -3.20 -0.87
N LEU A 128 -11.05 -3.44 -2.03
CA LEU A 128 -11.44 -2.73 -3.25
C LEU A 128 -12.90 -2.99 -3.63
N ASN A 129 -13.37 -4.23 -3.55
CA ASN A 129 -14.76 -4.58 -3.86
C ASN A 129 -15.75 -3.87 -2.92
N ASP A 130 -15.42 -3.81 -1.63
CA ASP A 130 -16.26 -3.13 -0.64
C ASP A 130 -16.30 -1.62 -0.89
N PHE A 131 -15.15 -1.01 -1.19
CA PHE A 131 -15.07 0.41 -1.58
C PHE A 131 -15.86 0.74 -2.84
N THR A 132 -15.74 -0.10 -3.85
CA THR A 132 -16.39 0.13 -5.15
C THR A 132 -17.89 -0.13 -5.08
N THR A 133 -18.32 -1.04 -4.20
CA THR A 133 -19.74 -1.19 -3.82
C THR A 133 -20.24 0.05 -3.07
N PHE A 134 -19.46 0.56 -2.10
CA PHE A 134 -19.81 1.76 -1.34
C PHE A 134 -19.89 3.01 -2.22
N ILE A 135 -18.92 3.22 -3.12
CA ILE A 135 -18.85 4.47 -3.88
C ILE A 135 -20.01 4.62 -4.86
N ASP A 136 -20.48 3.51 -5.46
CA ASP A 136 -21.70 3.45 -6.28
C ASP A 136 -21.77 4.52 -7.37
N CYS A 137 -20.63 4.75 -8.04
CA CYS A 137 -20.50 5.61 -9.21
C CYS A 137 -19.37 5.07 -10.12
N PRO A 138 -19.23 5.55 -11.37
CA PRO A 138 -18.08 5.22 -12.19
C PRO A 138 -16.77 5.64 -11.50
N TYR A 139 -15.70 4.86 -11.69
CA TYR A 139 -14.40 5.14 -11.12
C TYR A 139 -13.27 4.59 -12.00
N THR A 140 -12.07 5.14 -11.81
CA THR A 140 -10.81 4.61 -12.33
C THR A 140 -9.90 4.23 -11.17
N ILE A 141 -9.28 3.06 -11.22
CA ILE A 141 -8.30 2.62 -10.22
C ILE A 141 -6.92 3.15 -10.62
N LEU A 142 -6.26 3.83 -9.70
CA LEU A 142 -4.88 4.29 -9.83
C LEU A 142 -3.99 3.59 -8.80
N SER A 143 -2.71 3.43 -9.11
CA SER A 143 -1.73 2.96 -8.12
C SER A 143 -1.26 4.13 -7.27
N ALA A 144 -1.17 3.95 -5.94
CA ALA A 144 -0.59 4.95 -5.04
C ALA A 144 0.91 5.21 -5.30
N LYS A 145 1.60 4.29 -5.99
CA LYS A 145 3.00 4.47 -6.44
C LYS A 145 3.15 5.32 -7.71
N THR A 146 2.04 5.72 -8.33
CA THR A 146 2.08 6.59 -9.50
C THR A 146 2.59 7.96 -9.07
N ALA A 147 3.48 8.58 -9.84
CA ALA A 147 4.03 9.88 -9.50
C ALA A 147 2.89 10.91 -9.31
N GLY A 148 2.99 11.75 -8.27
CA GLY A 148 1.95 12.73 -7.93
C GLY A 148 1.57 13.66 -9.08
N GLU A 149 2.53 14.03 -9.94
CA GLU A 149 2.30 14.84 -11.14
C GLU A 149 1.39 14.13 -12.16
N GLU A 150 1.55 12.82 -12.32
CA GLU A 150 0.74 12.01 -13.23
C GLU A 150 -0.68 11.81 -12.68
N ILE A 151 -0.81 11.62 -11.36
CA ILE A 151 -2.12 11.57 -10.69
C ILE A 151 -2.84 12.92 -10.83
N MET A 152 -2.16 14.03 -10.54
CA MET A 152 -2.70 15.38 -10.70
C MET A 152 -3.15 15.65 -12.13
N LYS A 153 -2.33 15.29 -13.13
CA LYS A 153 -2.71 15.40 -14.55
C LYS A 153 -3.97 14.60 -14.88
N THR A 154 -4.05 13.36 -14.39
CA THR A 154 -5.22 12.49 -14.60
C THR A 154 -6.48 13.07 -13.95
N TYR A 155 -6.35 13.60 -12.73
CA TYR A 155 -7.44 14.26 -12.02
C TYR A 155 -7.95 15.48 -12.78
N VAL A 156 -7.06 16.38 -13.23
CA VAL A 156 -7.45 17.59 -13.98
C VAL A 156 -8.16 17.23 -15.30
N GLN A 157 -7.70 16.19 -16.01
CA GLN A 157 -8.40 15.71 -17.21
C GLN A 157 -9.81 15.19 -16.89
N CYS A 158 -9.97 14.47 -15.78
CA CYS A 158 -11.26 14.00 -15.30
C CYS A 158 -12.17 15.18 -14.90
N LEU A 159 -11.61 16.21 -14.27
CA LEU A 159 -12.33 17.43 -13.89
C LEU A 159 -12.90 18.18 -15.10
N GLU A 160 -12.08 18.38 -16.13
CA GLU A 160 -12.54 19.06 -17.35
C GLU A 160 -13.60 18.26 -18.13
N ARG A 161 -13.55 16.93 -18.02
CA ARG A 161 -14.60 16.06 -18.54
C ARG A 161 -15.88 16.16 -17.69
N GLY A 162 -15.75 16.08 -16.37
CA GLY A 162 -16.87 16.18 -15.42
C GLY A 162 -17.69 17.45 -15.56
N ARG A 163 -17.02 18.59 -15.79
CA ARG A 163 -17.69 19.86 -16.10
C ARG A 163 -18.61 19.81 -17.33
N LYS A 164 -18.30 18.95 -18.31
CA LYS A 164 -19.08 18.77 -19.55
C LYS A 164 -20.15 17.68 -19.41
N GLU A 165 -19.83 16.62 -18.67
CA GLU A 165 -20.65 15.42 -18.55
C GLU A 165 -21.60 15.43 -17.32
N GLY A 166 -21.42 16.39 -16.40
CA GLY A 166 -22.31 16.59 -15.26
C GLY A 166 -21.93 15.81 -14.00
N PHE A 167 -20.62 15.66 -13.73
CA PHE A 167 -20.10 15.04 -12.51
C PHE A 167 -18.88 15.81 -11.97
N TRP A 168 -18.48 15.52 -10.74
CA TRP A 168 -17.25 16.06 -10.14
C TRP A 168 -16.31 14.93 -9.73
N PRO A 169 -14.99 15.01 -10.04
CA PRO A 169 -14.04 13.99 -9.65
C PRO A 169 -13.67 14.08 -8.17
N LEU A 170 -13.59 12.93 -7.52
CA LEU A 170 -13.07 12.79 -6.15
C LEU A 170 -12.04 11.67 -6.11
N LEU A 171 -10.84 11.97 -5.62
CA LEU A 171 -9.81 10.97 -5.37
C LEU A 171 -9.96 10.45 -3.93
N ILE A 172 -9.85 9.14 -3.73
CA ILE A 172 -10.02 8.51 -2.41
C ILE A 172 -9.02 7.38 -2.25
N TYR A 173 -8.40 7.25 -1.08
CA TYR A 173 -7.62 6.07 -0.73
C TYR A 173 -8.50 4.86 -0.44
N VAL A 174 -8.16 3.72 -1.05
CA VAL A 174 -8.73 2.41 -0.69
C VAL A 174 -8.04 1.92 0.57
N ARG A 175 -8.58 2.35 1.73
CA ARG A 175 -8.07 2.05 3.08
C ARG A 175 -9.22 1.67 4.01
N GLN A 176 -9.02 0.70 4.88
CA GLN A 176 -10.08 0.23 5.78
C GLN A 176 -10.62 1.38 6.65
N GLU A 177 -9.72 2.21 7.15
CA GLU A 177 -10.00 3.38 8.00
C GLU A 177 -10.95 4.36 7.31
N ASN A 178 -10.74 4.62 6.02
CA ASN A 178 -11.59 5.49 5.21
C ASN A 178 -13.00 4.90 5.08
N LEU A 179 -13.11 3.63 4.72
CA LEU A 179 -14.42 2.99 4.52
C LEU A 179 -15.20 2.91 5.84
N GLU A 180 -14.54 2.49 6.91
CA GLU A 180 -15.14 2.38 8.23
C GLU A 180 -15.60 3.73 8.77
N ALA A 181 -14.78 4.79 8.63
CA ALA A 181 -15.15 6.13 9.04
C ALA A 181 -16.40 6.62 8.28
N MET A 182 -16.43 6.46 6.95
CA MET A 182 -17.57 6.86 6.12
C MET A 182 -18.84 6.06 6.47
N LEU A 183 -18.76 4.74 6.57
CA LEU A 183 -19.91 3.89 6.91
C LEU A 183 -20.45 4.18 8.30
N THR A 184 -19.56 4.39 9.28
CA THR A 184 -19.93 4.76 10.66
C THR A 184 -20.70 6.07 10.67
N GLN A 185 -20.22 7.08 9.95
CA GLN A 185 -20.89 8.38 9.82
C GLN A 185 -22.28 8.24 9.17
N MET A 186 -22.41 7.37 8.17
CA MET A 186 -23.68 7.08 7.52
C MET A 186 -24.59 6.18 8.37
N LYS A 187 -24.10 5.59 9.48
CA LYS A 187 -24.79 4.53 10.23
C LYS A 187 -25.19 3.38 9.31
N ALA A 188 -24.31 3.01 8.39
CA ALA A 188 -24.50 1.95 7.42
C ALA A 188 -23.59 0.77 7.76
N ALA A 189 -24.06 -0.46 7.56
CA ALA A 189 -23.18 -1.62 7.55
C ALA A 189 -22.46 -1.71 6.19
N ASN A 190 -21.30 -2.37 6.15
CA ASN A 190 -20.65 -2.67 4.88
C ASN A 190 -21.59 -3.51 4.00
N GLY A 191 -21.75 -3.10 2.73
CA GLY A 191 -22.71 -3.67 1.78
C GLY A 191 -24.16 -3.15 1.89
N ASP A 192 -24.51 -2.33 2.88
CA ASP A 192 -25.84 -1.70 2.98
C ASP A 192 -25.94 -0.46 2.09
N ILE A 193 -25.95 -0.70 0.77
CA ILE A 193 -25.95 0.37 -0.23
C ILE A 193 -27.22 1.23 -0.19
N GLU A 194 -28.35 0.66 0.24
CA GLU A 194 -29.60 1.41 0.35
C GLU A 194 -29.55 2.43 1.48
N ARG A 195 -28.93 2.09 2.63
CA ARG A 195 -28.69 3.07 3.69
C ARG A 195 -27.72 4.16 3.24
N VAL A 196 -26.67 3.81 2.51
CA VAL A 196 -25.69 4.76 1.94
C VAL A 196 -26.38 5.74 0.99
N ARG A 197 -27.18 5.25 0.03
CA ARG A 197 -27.96 6.09 -0.90
C ARG A 197 -28.95 6.99 -0.17
N THR A 198 -29.62 6.45 0.85
CA THR A 198 -30.54 7.23 1.68
C THR A 198 -29.81 8.38 2.38
N TYR A 199 -28.67 8.10 3.02
CA TYR A 199 -27.86 9.13 3.67
C TYR A 199 -27.42 10.22 2.69
N ARG A 200 -26.90 9.84 1.51
CA ARG A 200 -26.48 10.79 0.48
C ARG A 200 -27.62 11.72 0.10
N ASN A 201 -28.81 11.17 -0.18
CA ASN A 201 -30.00 11.95 -0.52
C ASN A 201 -30.46 12.87 0.62
N GLU A 202 -30.41 12.42 1.87
CA GLU A 202 -30.70 13.23 3.06
C GLU A 202 -29.73 14.42 3.17
N MET A 203 -28.43 14.18 3.00
CA MET A 203 -27.40 15.21 3.11
C MET A 203 -27.42 16.23 1.98
N MET A 204 -27.86 15.86 0.76
CA MET A 204 -27.95 16.81 -0.37
C MET A 204 -28.85 18.01 -0.08
N ASN A 205 -29.86 17.86 0.79
CA ASN A 205 -30.82 18.90 1.14
C ASN A 205 -30.72 19.33 2.61
N TYR A 206 -29.72 18.83 3.34
CA TYR A 206 -29.59 19.11 4.76
C TYR A 206 -29.23 20.58 5.00
N PRO A 207 -29.91 21.29 5.91
CA PRO A 207 -29.57 22.67 6.23
C PRO A 207 -28.19 22.72 6.91
N LEU A 208 -27.22 23.34 6.24
CA LEU A 208 -25.86 23.46 6.74
C LEU A 208 -25.72 24.66 7.69
N PRO A 209 -24.85 24.55 8.72
CA PRO A 209 -24.48 25.71 9.53
C PRO A 209 -23.77 26.78 8.71
N ASP A 210 -23.75 28.01 9.20
CA ASP A 210 -22.98 29.09 8.60
C ASP A 210 -21.49 28.89 8.88
N ALA A 211 -20.69 28.72 7.82
CA ALA A 211 -19.26 28.49 7.94
C ALA A 211 -18.52 29.65 8.60
N LYS A 212 -18.94 30.91 8.40
CA LYS A 212 -18.29 32.06 9.06
C LYS A 212 -18.45 32.00 10.57
N VAL A 213 -19.65 31.64 11.03
CA VAL A 213 -19.92 31.45 12.47
C VAL A 213 -19.06 30.32 13.03
N LEU A 214 -18.85 29.24 12.27
CA LEU A 214 -17.97 28.15 12.67
C LEU A 214 -16.50 28.60 12.79
N PHE A 215 -15.98 29.33 11.81
CA PHE A 215 -14.61 29.85 11.87
C PHE A 215 -14.40 30.76 13.08
N ASP A 216 -15.34 31.67 13.34
CA ASP A 216 -15.29 32.53 14.52
C ASP A 216 -15.31 31.72 15.83
N GLN A 217 -16.12 30.66 15.90
CA GLN A 217 -16.18 29.76 17.07
C GLN A 217 -14.85 29.04 17.28
N TRP A 218 -14.32 28.38 16.26
CA TRP A 218 -13.06 27.65 16.36
C TRP A 218 -11.86 28.56 16.64
N LEU A 219 -11.85 29.76 16.06
CA LEU A 219 -10.81 30.75 16.34
C LEU A 219 -10.85 31.19 17.81
N ASN A 220 -12.04 31.46 18.35
CA ASN A 220 -12.20 31.81 19.77
C ASN A 220 -11.79 30.65 20.69
N GLU A 221 -12.10 29.40 20.34
CA GLU A 221 -11.64 28.22 21.07
C GLU A 221 -10.10 28.15 21.07
N CYS A 222 -9.46 28.36 19.92
CA CYS A 222 -8.00 28.37 19.80
C CYS A 222 -7.36 29.47 20.65
N ILE A 223 -7.91 30.69 20.61
CA ILE A 223 -7.47 31.82 21.45
C ILE A 223 -7.62 31.48 22.94
N ASN A 224 -8.73 30.86 23.33
CA ASN A 224 -9.00 30.49 24.73
C ASN A 224 -8.01 29.43 25.24
N VAL A 225 -7.66 28.45 24.40
CA VAL A 225 -6.67 27.42 24.73
C VAL A 225 -5.28 28.02 24.91
N ASN A 226 -4.91 29.03 24.11
CA ASN A 226 -3.59 29.66 24.14
C ASN A 226 -3.52 30.94 24.99
N LYS A 227 -4.59 31.29 25.71
CA LYS A 227 -4.67 32.56 26.46
C LYS A 227 -3.53 32.78 27.46
N ASP A 228 -3.04 31.70 28.06
CA ASP A 228 -2.00 31.75 29.10
C ASP A 228 -0.60 31.95 28.50
N LEU A 229 -0.43 31.68 27.21
CA LEU A 229 0.77 32.04 26.42
C LEU A 229 0.78 33.53 26.03
N GLY A 230 -0.38 34.20 26.10
CA GLY A 230 -0.50 35.64 25.92
C GLY A 230 -0.09 36.15 24.53
N LYS A 231 0.52 37.34 24.48
CA LYS A 231 0.90 38.03 23.23
C LYS A 231 1.97 37.30 22.42
N ASP A 232 2.74 36.41 23.06
CA ASP A 232 3.83 35.71 22.42
C ASP A 232 3.30 34.66 21.42
N TRP A 233 2.26 33.91 21.79
CA TRP A 233 1.58 32.97 20.87
C TRP A 233 1.03 33.67 19.62
N LEU A 234 0.32 34.79 19.78
CA LEU A 234 -0.25 35.49 18.62
C LEU A 234 0.87 36.04 17.71
N LYS A 235 1.98 36.50 18.28
CA LYS A 235 3.13 36.98 17.52
C LYS A 235 3.79 35.84 16.72
N GLU A 236 3.97 34.68 17.35
CA GLU A 236 4.50 33.48 16.69
C GLU A 236 3.59 32.97 15.58
N LEU A 237 2.28 32.92 15.85
CA LEU A 237 1.26 32.52 14.89
C LEU A 237 1.25 33.43 13.65
N MET A 238 1.33 34.75 13.83
CA MET A 238 1.39 35.68 12.69
C MET A 238 2.70 35.48 11.91
N GLY A 239 3.83 35.43 12.64
CA GLY A 239 5.15 35.14 12.12
C GLY A 239 5.63 36.08 11.00
N GLU A 240 6.75 35.73 10.39
CA GLU A 240 7.29 36.36 9.20
C GLU A 240 7.46 35.30 8.11
N PRO A 241 7.39 35.67 6.82
CA PRO A 241 7.58 34.72 5.74
C PRO A 241 8.95 34.03 5.80
N THR A 242 8.96 32.71 5.69
CA THR A 242 10.15 31.88 5.54
C THR A 242 10.04 31.03 4.27
N GLU A 243 11.14 30.41 3.86
CA GLU A 243 11.11 29.47 2.75
C GLU A 243 10.31 28.22 3.16
N VAL A 244 9.23 27.94 2.43
CA VAL A 244 8.37 26.77 2.61
C VAL A 244 8.12 26.11 1.25
N GLU A 245 8.06 24.78 1.24
CA GLU A 245 7.72 24.04 0.03
C GLU A 245 6.21 24.09 -0.20
N LEU A 246 5.80 24.49 -1.41
CA LEU A 246 4.39 24.59 -1.76
C LEU A 246 3.92 23.35 -2.50
N SER A 247 2.81 22.78 -2.03
CA SER A 247 2.21 21.60 -2.64
C SER A 247 1.77 21.87 -4.09
N THR A 248 2.36 21.11 -5.01
CA THR A 248 2.01 21.12 -6.44
C THR A 248 1.16 19.92 -6.86
N THR A 249 1.07 18.91 -6.00
CA THR A 249 0.33 17.65 -6.18
C THR A 249 -0.42 17.29 -4.90
N PHE A 250 -1.33 16.31 -4.97
CA PHE A 250 -2.04 15.80 -3.80
C PHE A 250 -1.08 15.15 -2.80
N LEU A 251 -1.43 15.20 -1.51
CA LEU A 251 -0.64 14.53 -0.45
C LEU A 251 -0.92 13.03 -0.46
N ILE A 252 -0.17 12.32 -1.31
CA ILE A 252 -0.27 10.87 -1.50
C ILE A 252 1.00 10.25 -0.92
N ASP A 253 0.83 9.41 0.10
CA ASP A 253 1.85 8.52 0.63
C ASP A 253 2.31 7.54 -0.48
N ASP A 254 3.52 7.76 -0.98
CA ASP A 254 4.18 6.98 -2.02
C ASP A 254 4.80 5.67 -1.50
N THR A 255 4.89 5.53 -0.18
CA THR A 255 5.34 4.30 0.50
C THR A 255 4.20 3.27 0.61
N PHE A 256 2.95 3.72 0.53
CA PHE A 256 1.77 2.88 0.55
C PHE A 256 1.61 2.10 -0.76
N GLU A 257 1.70 0.76 -0.70
CA GLU A 257 1.47 -0.12 -1.86
C GLU A 257 -0.02 -0.34 -2.18
N GLY A 258 -0.86 0.66 -1.95
CA GLY A 258 -2.30 0.54 -2.15
C GLY A 258 -2.84 1.18 -3.42
N ARG A 259 -4.17 1.33 -3.45
CA ARG A 259 -4.94 1.81 -4.60
C ARG A 259 -5.63 3.11 -4.25
N LEU A 260 -5.77 3.96 -5.25
CA LEU A 260 -6.62 5.15 -5.22
C LEU A 260 -7.80 4.93 -6.16
N LEU A 261 -8.97 5.43 -5.77
CA LEU A 261 -10.11 5.53 -6.66
C LEU A 261 -10.25 6.98 -7.10
N LEU A 262 -10.23 7.20 -8.42
CA LEU A 262 -10.68 8.45 -9.04
C LEU A 262 -12.14 8.28 -9.44
N CYS A 263 -13.03 8.80 -8.61
CA CYS A 263 -14.48 8.59 -8.69
C CYS A 263 -15.15 9.70 -9.50
N GLU A 264 -16.09 9.36 -10.37
CA GLU A 264 -16.90 10.30 -11.16
C GLU A 264 -18.24 10.51 -10.46
N VAL A 265 -18.24 11.39 -9.46
CA VAL A 265 -19.37 11.52 -8.53
C VAL A 265 -20.48 12.38 -9.15
N PRO A 266 -21.72 11.85 -9.29
CA PRO A 266 -22.80 12.53 -10.01
C PRO A 266 -23.52 13.57 -9.13
N VAL A 267 -22.78 14.56 -8.65
CA VAL A 267 -23.30 15.68 -7.87
C VAL A 267 -23.38 16.96 -8.69
N LYS A 268 -24.25 17.88 -8.28
CA LYS A 268 -24.46 19.14 -9.00
C LYS A 268 -23.33 20.12 -8.73
N GLU A 269 -22.92 20.23 -7.47
CA GLU A 269 -21.91 21.17 -7.01
C GLU A 269 -20.78 20.42 -6.29
N PRO A 270 -19.51 20.86 -6.42
CA PRO A 270 -18.36 20.10 -5.95
C PRO A 270 -18.30 19.98 -4.42
N TRP A 271 -18.84 20.92 -3.66
CA TRP A 271 -18.89 20.79 -2.19
C TRP A 271 -19.75 19.59 -1.75
N GLN A 272 -20.69 19.14 -2.59
CA GLN A 272 -21.52 17.97 -2.33
C GLN A 272 -20.75 16.64 -2.40
N LEU A 273 -19.49 16.65 -2.86
CA LEU A 273 -18.59 15.51 -2.75
C LEU A 273 -18.47 15.03 -1.29
N LEU A 274 -18.50 15.96 -0.32
CA LEU A 274 -18.48 15.62 1.10
C LEU A 274 -19.84 15.12 1.65
N ALA A 275 -20.93 15.26 0.90
CA ALA A 275 -22.16 14.51 1.19
C ALA A 275 -22.07 13.07 0.67
N TRP A 276 -21.40 12.88 -0.47
CA TRP A 276 -21.19 11.57 -1.08
C TRP A 276 -20.24 10.69 -0.28
N CYS A 277 -19.13 11.29 0.16
CA CYS A 277 -18.09 10.71 0.98
C CYS A 277 -17.84 11.60 2.19
N PRO A 278 -18.59 11.41 3.29
CA PRO A 278 -18.52 12.26 4.46
C PRO A 278 -17.26 11.95 5.27
N ILE A 279 -16.60 13.02 5.71
CA ILE A 279 -15.47 12.95 6.63
C ILE A 279 -15.89 13.54 7.97
N ASN A 280 -15.48 12.89 9.06
CA ASN A 280 -15.68 13.36 10.43
C ASN A 280 -14.31 13.39 11.10
N ILE A 281 -13.91 14.54 11.62
CA ILE A 281 -12.65 14.69 12.32
C ILE A 281 -12.92 14.42 13.81
N VAL A 282 -12.15 13.51 14.40
CA VAL A 282 -12.35 13.08 15.79
C VAL A 282 -11.74 14.09 16.78
N SER A 283 -10.61 14.68 16.42
CA SER A 283 -9.86 15.64 17.25
C SER A 283 -9.21 16.70 16.36
N PRO A 284 -9.65 17.98 16.41
CA PRO A 284 -10.86 18.46 17.08
C PRO A 284 -12.12 17.84 16.45
N ALA A 285 -13.21 17.80 17.21
CA ALA A 285 -14.46 17.22 16.74
C ALA A 285 -15.12 18.11 15.67
N ILE A 286 -15.01 17.71 14.40
CA ILE A 286 -15.63 18.41 13.26
C ILE A 286 -16.54 17.45 12.50
N SER A 287 -17.84 17.68 12.63
CA SER A 287 -18.88 16.85 12.00
C SER A 287 -18.86 16.95 10.48
N ALA A 288 -19.39 15.92 9.81
CA ALA A 288 -19.57 15.91 8.35
C ALA A 288 -20.33 17.13 7.82
N THR A 289 -21.36 17.60 8.54
CA THR A 289 -22.11 18.81 8.15
C THR A 289 -21.30 20.10 8.29
N GLN A 290 -20.38 20.18 9.25
CA GLN A 290 -19.45 21.30 9.35
C GLN A 290 -18.41 21.25 8.22
N ASN A 291 -17.86 20.08 7.90
CA ASN A 291 -16.96 19.90 6.75
C ASN A 291 -17.64 20.28 5.43
N MET A 292 -18.90 19.87 5.23
CA MET A 292 -19.72 20.29 4.09
C MET A 292 -19.95 21.80 4.06
N ALA A 293 -20.21 22.43 5.20
CA ALA A 293 -20.41 23.88 5.29
C ALA A 293 -19.15 24.65 4.88
N VAL A 294 -17.97 24.20 5.35
CA VAL A 294 -16.67 24.77 4.96
C VAL A 294 -16.43 24.60 3.47
N ALA A 295 -16.59 23.38 2.93
CA ALA A 295 -16.42 23.15 1.49
C ALA A 295 -17.39 23.98 0.64
N LYS A 296 -18.63 24.16 1.10
CA LYS A 296 -19.62 25.01 0.42
C LYS A 296 -19.20 26.47 0.43
N TYR A 297 -18.77 26.99 1.58
CA TYR A 297 -18.26 28.36 1.70
C TYR A 297 -17.06 28.60 0.78
N LEU A 298 -16.08 27.70 0.80
CA LEU A 298 -14.88 27.76 -0.05
C LEU A 298 -15.23 27.76 -1.54
N TYR A 299 -16.19 26.94 -1.97
CA TYR A 299 -16.63 26.90 -3.36
C TYR A 299 -17.42 28.16 -3.77
N GLU A 300 -18.39 28.58 -2.95
CA GLU A 300 -19.26 29.71 -3.29
C GLU A 300 -18.46 31.01 -3.36
N HIS A 301 -17.57 31.26 -2.39
CA HIS A 301 -16.80 32.50 -2.27
C HIS A 301 -15.49 32.51 -3.09
N TYR A 302 -14.80 31.37 -3.19
CA TYR A 302 -13.42 31.34 -3.73
C TYR A 302 -13.22 30.32 -4.87
N LYS A 303 -14.29 29.62 -5.29
CA LYS A 303 -14.21 28.56 -6.30
C LYS A 303 -13.17 27.49 -5.95
N VAL A 304 -13.01 27.19 -4.67
CA VAL A 304 -12.14 26.13 -4.18
C VAL A 304 -12.98 24.86 -3.98
N ILE A 305 -12.50 23.73 -4.51
CA ILE A 305 -13.26 22.46 -4.49
C ILE A 305 -12.56 21.40 -3.64
N PRO A 306 -13.28 20.54 -2.89
CA PRO A 306 -12.67 19.33 -2.34
C PRO A 306 -12.31 18.39 -3.50
N ALA A 307 -11.12 17.81 -3.45
CA ALA A 307 -10.56 17.05 -4.58
C ALA A 307 -10.05 15.66 -4.18
N PHE A 308 -9.49 15.54 -2.98
CA PHE A 308 -8.98 14.28 -2.47
C PHE A 308 -9.27 14.15 -0.98
N ILE A 309 -9.62 12.94 -0.54
CA ILE A 309 -9.95 12.64 0.85
C ILE A 309 -9.27 11.37 1.37
N ASP A 310 -8.94 11.42 2.66
CA ASP A 310 -8.51 10.30 3.50
C ASP A 310 -9.10 10.49 4.92
N TYR A 311 -8.97 9.52 5.83
CA TYR A 311 -9.76 9.47 7.08
C TYR A 311 -9.55 10.67 8.02
N GLN A 312 -8.49 11.46 7.79
CA GLN A 312 -8.19 12.72 8.46
C GLN A 312 -7.61 13.78 7.52
N LEU A 313 -7.87 13.68 6.22
CA LEU A 313 -7.30 14.61 5.26
C LEU A 313 -8.33 15.03 4.22
N ILE A 314 -8.34 16.33 3.93
CA ILE A 314 -9.02 16.89 2.77
C ILE A 314 -8.03 17.77 2.02
N ASP A 315 -7.79 17.42 0.76
CA ASP A 315 -7.12 18.30 -0.17
C ASP A 315 -8.16 19.13 -0.92
N PHE A 316 -7.98 20.44 -0.87
CA PHE A 316 -8.75 21.41 -1.62
C PHE A 316 -7.96 21.91 -2.83
N LEU A 317 -8.67 22.15 -3.93
CA LEU A 317 -8.11 22.59 -5.20
C LEU A 317 -8.71 23.95 -5.61
N PRO A 318 -7.96 25.05 -5.52
CA PRO A 318 -8.39 26.34 -6.05
C PRO A 318 -8.56 26.28 -7.56
N GLN A 319 -9.68 26.80 -8.07
CA GLN A 319 -9.94 26.85 -9.52
C GLN A 319 -9.53 28.20 -10.13
N GLU A 320 -9.39 29.23 -9.29
CA GLU A 320 -9.06 30.60 -9.68
C GLU A 320 -8.13 31.22 -8.60
N PRO A 321 -7.31 32.23 -8.96
CA PRO A 321 -6.50 32.94 -7.97
C PRO A 321 -7.38 33.64 -6.91
N ILE A 322 -6.92 33.64 -5.67
CA ILE A 322 -7.61 34.31 -4.56
C ILE A 322 -7.32 35.82 -4.62
N PRO A 323 -8.34 36.70 -4.47
CA PRO A 323 -8.13 38.14 -4.37
C PRO A 323 -7.18 38.49 -3.22
N ASP A 324 -6.21 39.38 -3.46
CA ASP A 324 -5.15 39.69 -2.48
C ASP A 324 -5.71 40.21 -1.13
N ASP A 325 -6.85 40.90 -1.13
CA ASP A 325 -7.53 41.41 0.06
C ASP A 325 -8.31 40.35 0.85
N GLU A 326 -8.58 39.20 0.24
CA GLU A 326 -9.26 38.05 0.86
C GLU A 326 -8.30 36.99 1.40
N ILE A 327 -7.01 37.01 1.00
CA ILE A 327 -6.01 36.01 1.40
C ILE A 327 -5.85 35.94 2.92
N GLU A 328 -5.74 37.09 3.59
CA GLU A 328 -5.53 37.11 5.05
C GLU A 328 -6.74 36.62 5.86
N PRO A 329 -7.97 37.10 5.60
CA PRO A 329 -9.17 36.52 6.20
C PRO A 329 -9.30 35.00 5.93
N LEU A 330 -9.01 34.55 4.71
CA LEU A 330 -9.09 33.15 4.35
C LEU A 330 -8.04 32.30 5.07
N ALA A 331 -6.81 32.81 5.23
CA ALA A 331 -5.75 32.14 6.01
C ALA A 331 -6.19 31.92 7.45
N LEU A 332 -6.80 32.94 8.07
CA LEU A 332 -7.28 32.83 9.44
C LEU A 332 -8.46 31.84 9.57
N ASN A 333 -9.37 31.83 8.59
CA ASN A 333 -10.48 30.87 8.55
C ASN A 333 -9.97 29.43 8.41
N LEU A 334 -9.05 29.18 7.49
CA LEU A 334 -8.45 27.84 7.30
C LEU A 334 -7.62 27.41 8.51
N PHE A 335 -6.88 28.33 9.13
CA PHE A 335 -6.22 28.06 10.41
C PHE A 335 -7.20 27.69 11.52
N SER A 336 -8.32 28.40 11.65
CA SER A 336 -9.33 28.08 12.67
C SER A 336 -9.96 26.70 12.44
N TYR A 337 -10.16 26.31 11.19
CA TYR A 337 -10.75 25.03 10.80
C TYR A 337 -9.78 23.85 10.98
N CYS A 338 -8.51 24.06 10.65
CA CYS A 338 -7.44 23.09 10.80
C CYS A 338 -6.21 23.84 11.29
N PRO A 339 -5.90 23.87 12.59
CA PRO A 339 -4.69 24.55 13.06
C PRO A 339 -3.40 23.83 12.64
N ASP A 340 -3.48 22.50 12.47
CA ASP A 340 -2.34 21.60 12.25
C ASP A 340 -1.48 21.94 11.04
N TRP A 341 -2.07 22.35 9.90
CA TRP A 341 -1.27 22.72 8.72
C TRP A 341 -0.36 23.94 9.01
N ILE A 342 -0.80 24.88 9.86
CA ILE A 342 0.08 25.96 10.31
C ILE A 342 1.11 25.45 11.32
N TYR A 343 0.72 24.62 12.27
CA TYR A 343 1.65 24.20 13.31
C TYR A 343 2.71 23.18 12.86
N GLN A 344 2.45 22.42 11.81
CA GLN A 344 3.33 21.34 11.34
C GLN A 344 4.04 21.67 10.05
N ASP A 345 3.33 22.23 9.06
CA ASP A 345 3.86 22.34 7.71
C ASP A 345 4.33 23.76 7.37
N PHE A 346 3.57 24.78 7.80
CA PHE A 346 3.83 26.18 7.41
C PHE A 346 4.40 27.05 8.53
N PHE A 347 4.40 26.58 9.78
CA PHE A 347 4.91 27.23 11.00
C PHE A 347 4.23 28.55 11.43
N ASN A 348 3.69 29.35 10.50
CA ASN A 348 3.01 30.62 10.77
C ASN A 348 2.04 31.04 9.64
N LEU A 349 1.16 31.99 9.93
CA LEU A 349 0.17 32.52 8.99
C LEU A 349 0.78 33.26 7.81
N ALA A 350 1.95 33.89 7.94
CA ALA A 350 2.61 34.53 6.81
C ALA A 350 2.95 33.52 5.69
N ASN A 351 3.45 32.34 6.06
CA ASN A 351 3.66 31.21 5.14
C ASN A 351 2.33 30.61 4.66
N GLY A 352 1.33 30.53 5.55
CA GLY A 352 0.00 30.05 5.16
C GLY A 352 -0.67 30.94 4.10
N LYS A 353 -0.46 32.27 4.16
CA LYS A 353 -0.89 33.20 3.12
C LYS A 353 -0.19 32.93 1.79
N GLN A 354 1.09 32.55 1.82
CA GLN A 354 1.83 32.16 0.62
C GLN A 354 1.28 30.87 0.01
N MET A 355 0.90 29.88 0.83
CA MET A 355 0.21 28.67 0.36
C MET A 355 -1.10 29.02 -0.38
N ILE A 356 -1.94 29.87 0.22
CA ILE A 356 -3.21 30.28 -0.39
C ILE A 356 -2.98 30.98 -1.74
N LYS A 357 -1.91 31.76 -1.85
CA LYS A 357 -1.60 32.52 -3.06
C LYS A 357 -1.06 31.65 -4.19
N ASP A 358 -0.12 30.77 -3.88
CA ASP A 358 0.78 30.17 -4.88
C ASP A 358 0.70 28.64 -4.96
N ALA A 359 0.17 27.94 -3.94
CA ALA A 359 0.06 26.49 -3.96
C ALA A 359 -1.07 26.01 -4.88
N LYS A 360 -0.87 24.86 -5.52
CA LYS A 360 -1.91 24.25 -6.36
C LYS A 360 -2.91 23.44 -5.54
N VAL A 361 -2.47 22.89 -4.41
CA VAL A 361 -3.27 22.06 -3.52
C VAL A 361 -3.17 22.62 -2.11
N TRP A 362 -4.29 22.73 -1.42
CA TRP A 362 -4.34 23.09 -0.01
C TRP A 362 -4.72 21.87 0.80
N THR A 363 -3.76 21.34 1.56
CA THR A 363 -3.93 20.14 2.36
C THR A 363 -4.35 20.51 3.77
N MET A 364 -5.51 19.99 4.20
CA MET A 364 -5.96 20.05 5.57
C MET A 364 -5.82 18.65 6.17
N LEU A 365 -4.80 18.43 6.99
CA LEU A 365 -4.50 17.17 7.66
C LEU A 365 -4.65 17.37 9.17
N TRP A 366 -5.54 16.60 9.82
CA TRP A 366 -5.75 16.66 11.26
C TRP A 366 -5.01 15.52 11.97
N SER A 367 -4.25 15.86 13.00
CA SER A 367 -3.53 14.89 13.82
C SER A 367 -4.46 14.09 14.71
N VAL A 368 -4.11 12.83 14.97
CA VAL A 368 -4.82 11.99 15.95
C VAL A 368 -4.48 12.39 17.39
N GLU A 369 -3.30 12.98 17.63
CA GLU A 369 -2.83 13.37 18.97
C GLU A 369 -3.14 14.84 19.29
N PRO A 370 -3.45 15.18 20.55
CA PRO A 370 -3.60 16.58 20.96
C PRO A 370 -2.26 17.30 20.79
N ILE A 371 -2.24 18.38 20.01
CA ILE A 371 -1.07 19.26 19.90
C ILE A 371 -0.77 19.82 21.29
N GLU A 372 0.42 19.52 21.82
CA GLU A 372 0.92 20.23 22.99
C GLU A 372 1.01 21.73 22.65
N PRO A 373 0.55 22.64 23.53
CA PRO A 373 0.68 24.07 23.29
C PRO A 373 2.14 24.44 23.00
N TYR A 374 2.33 25.39 22.08
CA TYR A 374 3.64 25.97 21.76
C TYR A 374 4.44 26.20 23.05
N GLY A 375 5.57 25.49 23.22
CA GLY A 375 6.53 25.77 24.31
C GLY A 375 6.99 24.60 25.18
N ASN A 376 6.56 23.35 24.96
CA ASN A 376 7.00 22.22 25.80
C ASN A 376 8.19 21.40 25.25
N SER A 377 8.76 21.75 24.11
CA SER A 377 10.03 21.15 23.66
C SER A 377 11.22 21.85 24.31
N THR A 378 11.55 21.45 25.55
CA THR A 378 12.88 21.67 26.15
C THR A 378 13.91 20.68 25.65
#